data_AF-A0AAW0A7S8-F1
#
_entry.id   AF-A0AAW0A7S8-F1
#
_cell.length_a   1.000
_cell.length_b   1.000
_cell.length_c   1.000
_cell.angle_alpha   90.00
_cell.angle_beta   90.00
_cell.angle_gamma   90.00
#
_symmetry.space_group_name_H-M   'P 1'
#
loop_
_entity.id
_entity.type
_entity.pdbx_description
1 polymer ?
#
loop_
_entity_poly.entity_id
_entity_poly.type
_entity_poly.pdbx_seq_one_letter_code
_entity_poly.pdbx_strand_id
1 'polypeptide(L)'
;MDVDSQAPDPALFLEDLTRADGLWFEDCGLIILAEKTIFRVSRDYLAAHSPIFKDMLALPAPREVDMMLGCPFVALPDSADDITVFLKALMFPDFFEPHPAPASYAILTAVLRMSHKYDVATLRKRALVHLSAQFPTQLHDYEFLASQKDPPWIAELQDVHGPGFHALTALARSLSIEWILPIAFYRVCAFSAEQDILTVAHTLSDKVNIVTACRTLEGAAVTNMLDFLWPSPVDACCTPSQCSASKFAMRRRMELVRNRPSSLAPRMPLDLLRMSDWEALSVCTACLASMKANHEEAKKEHWDSIPEMFELPSWTELEKRKAEALK
;
A
#
# COMPACT_ATOMS: atom_id res chain seq x y z
N MET A 1 -34.40 0.76 24.55
CA MET A 1 -33.59 -0.46 24.37
C MET A 1 -32.16 0.01 24.42
N ASP A 2 -31.63 0.07 25.63
CA ASP A 2 -30.29 0.55 25.92
C ASP A 2 -29.27 -0.45 25.35
N VAL A 3 -28.36 0.08 24.54
CA VAL A 3 -27.22 -0.68 24.01
C VAL A 3 -26.14 -0.60 25.08
N ASP A 4 -25.92 -1.75 25.71
CA ASP A 4 -24.95 -1.97 26.77
C ASP A 4 -23.54 -1.71 26.23
N SER A 5 -22.93 -0.63 26.71
CA SER A 5 -21.52 -0.31 26.53
C SER A 5 -20.71 -1.20 27.46
N GLN A 6 -20.31 -2.38 27.00
CA GLN A 6 -19.41 -3.28 27.73
C GLN A 6 -18.02 -2.62 27.90
N ALA A 7 -17.76 -2.14 29.11
CA ALA A 7 -16.42 -1.91 29.62
C ALA A 7 -15.68 -3.26 29.76
N PRO A 8 -14.34 -3.32 29.55
CA PRO A 8 -13.59 -4.56 29.68
C PRO A 8 -13.57 -5.08 31.13
N ASP A 9 -13.63 -6.41 31.25
CA ASP A 9 -13.70 -7.21 32.49
C ASP A 9 -12.45 -6.99 33.39
N PRO A 10 -12.60 -6.56 34.65
CA PRO A 10 -11.48 -6.10 35.48
C PRO A 10 -10.70 -7.20 36.24
N ALA A 11 -10.76 -8.48 35.86
CA ALA A 11 -9.97 -9.52 36.52
C ALA A 11 -9.40 -10.58 35.56
N LEU A 12 -8.41 -10.19 34.74
CA LEU A 12 -7.52 -11.18 34.10
C LEU A 12 -6.67 -11.83 35.19
N PHE A 13 -6.85 -13.14 35.41
CA PHE A 13 -5.99 -13.90 36.29
C PHE A 13 -4.63 -14.11 35.61
N LEU A 14 -3.54 -14.09 36.39
CA LEU A 14 -2.18 -14.34 35.87
C LEU A 14 -2.06 -15.67 35.11
N GLU A 15 -2.91 -16.65 35.45
CA GLU A 15 -2.98 -17.97 34.84
C GLU A 15 -3.50 -17.93 33.38
N ASP A 16 -4.25 -16.89 33.02
CA ASP A 16 -4.81 -16.69 31.68
C ASP A 16 -3.89 -15.87 30.76
N LEU A 17 -2.76 -15.38 31.28
CA LEU A 17 -1.82 -14.54 30.54
C LEU A 17 -0.74 -15.38 29.86
N THR A 18 -0.46 -15.05 28.60
CA THR A 18 0.56 -15.70 27.79
C THR A 18 1.81 -14.83 27.71
N ARG A 19 2.99 -15.40 27.97
CA ARG A 19 4.26 -14.69 27.79
C ARG A 19 4.60 -14.60 26.30
N ALA A 20 4.97 -13.41 25.85
CA ALA A 20 5.40 -13.20 24.48
C ALA A 20 6.74 -13.88 24.18
N ASP A 21 6.76 -14.69 23.12
CA ASP A 21 7.98 -15.39 22.69
C ASP A 21 9.06 -14.42 22.20
N GLY A 22 10.27 -14.56 22.76
CA GLY A 22 11.41 -13.70 22.48
C GLY A 22 11.33 -12.28 23.05
N LEU A 23 10.29 -11.92 23.81
CA LEU A 23 10.12 -10.57 24.40
C LEU A 23 9.96 -10.63 25.93
N TRP A 24 10.70 -11.56 26.55
CA TRP A 24 10.73 -11.77 27.99
C TRP A 24 12.17 -11.66 28.52
N PHE A 25 12.52 -10.49 29.05
CA PHE A 25 13.85 -10.22 29.59
C PHE A 25 13.80 -10.25 31.13
N GLU A 26 14.47 -11.22 31.74
CA GLU A 26 14.39 -11.46 33.21
C GLU A 26 14.92 -10.29 34.05
N ASP A 27 15.85 -9.50 33.50
CA ASP A 27 16.46 -8.35 34.18
C ASP A 27 15.70 -7.04 33.91
N CYS A 28 14.57 -7.08 33.20
CA CYS A 28 13.79 -5.90 32.87
C CYS A 28 12.67 -5.63 33.88
N GLY A 29 12.42 -4.34 34.13
CA GLY A 29 11.53 -3.87 35.19
C GLY A 29 10.17 -3.34 34.74
N LEU A 30 9.77 -3.52 33.49
CA LEU A 30 8.44 -3.10 33.00
C LEU A 30 7.74 -4.28 32.35
N ILE A 31 6.48 -4.49 32.75
CA ILE A 31 5.56 -5.40 32.06
C ILE A 31 4.61 -4.60 31.18
N ILE A 32 4.48 -5.01 29.92
CA ILE A 32 3.44 -4.51 29.03
C ILE A 32 2.39 -5.60 28.90
N LEU A 33 1.13 -5.24 29.03
CA LEU A 33 -0.01 -6.10 28.75
C LEU A 33 -0.69 -5.60 27.48
N ALA A 34 -0.85 -6.48 26.49
CA ALA A 34 -1.70 -6.22 25.33
C ALA A 34 -2.63 -7.44 25.15
N GLU A 35 -3.93 -7.21 25.20
CA GLU A 35 -4.95 -8.27 25.27
C GLU A 35 -4.66 -9.28 26.40
N LYS A 36 -4.27 -10.52 26.07
CA LYS A 36 -3.87 -11.57 27.03
C LYS A 36 -2.37 -11.87 27.00
N THR A 37 -1.59 -11.06 26.29
CA THR A 37 -0.17 -11.28 26.11
C THR A 37 0.62 -10.31 26.95
N ILE A 38 1.58 -10.83 27.71
CA ILE A 38 2.49 -10.05 28.54
C ILE A 38 3.91 -10.07 27.99
N PHE A 39 4.52 -8.90 28.00
CA PHE A 39 5.89 -8.65 27.56
C PHE A 39 6.68 -8.12 28.75
N ARG A 40 7.93 -8.55 28.92
CA ARG A 40 8.80 -8.04 29.99
C ARG A 40 10.02 -7.39 29.35
N VAL A 41 10.03 -6.06 29.31
CA VAL A 41 10.94 -5.25 28.49
C VAL A 41 11.52 -4.07 29.27
N SER A 42 12.61 -3.49 28.76
CA SER A 42 13.30 -2.39 29.45
C SER A 42 12.50 -1.09 29.36
N ARG A 43 12.14 -0.55 30.54
CA ARG A 43 11.48 0.75 30.71
C ARG A 43 12.27 1.88 30.05
N ASP A 44 13.57 1.95 30.36
CA ASP A 44 14.44 3.03 29.93
C ASP A 44 14.70 2.96 28.43
N TYR A 45 14.78 1.75 27.88
CA TYR A 45 14.93 1.55 26.44
C TYR A 45 13.72 2.07 25.67
N LEU A 46 12.50 1.72 26.10
CA LEU A 46 11.28 2.23 25.46
C LEU A 46 11.17 3.75 25.57
N ALA A 47 11.43 4.31 26.75
CA ALA A 47 11.41 5.76 26.97
C ALA A 47 12.48 6.51 26.15
N ALA A 48 13.61 5.86 25.85
CA ALA A 48 14.66 6.45 25.01
C ALA A 48 14.27 6.50 23.52
N HIS A 49 13.45 5.57 23.06
CA HIS A 49 13.09 5.43 21.64
C HIS A 49 11.69 5.93 21.28
N SER A 50 10.82 6.14 22.25
CA SER A 50 9.44 6.59 22.06
C SER A 50 9.11 7.71 23.06
N PRO A 51 8.87 8.95 22.59
CA PRO A 51 8.37 10.04 23.41
C PRO A 51 7.06 9.71 24.11
N ILE A 52 6.16 8.98 23.43
CA ILE A 52 4.87 8.56 24.02
C ILE A 52 5.09 7.62 25.20
N PHE A 53 5.96 6.61 25.07
CA PHE A 53 6.30 5.76 26.21
C PHE A 53 7.04 6.55 27.30
N LYS A 54 7.92 7.48 26.95
CA LYS A 54 8.60 8.34 27.92
C LYS A 54 7.61 9.11 28.79
N ASP A 55 6.64 9.76 28.17
CA ASP A 55 5.63 10.56 28.85
C ASP A 55 4.67 9.67 29.65
N MET A 56 4.19 8.58 29.05
CA MET A 56 3.31 7.60 29.69
C MET A 56 3.94 7.00 30.95
N LEU A 57 5.23 6.65 30.89
CA LEU A 57 5.97 6.06 32.00
C LEU A 57 6.36 7.10 33.05
N ALA A 58 6.50 8.38 32.70
CA ALA A 58 6.83 9.45 33.63
C ALA A 58 5.68 9.84 34.58
N LEU A 59 4.44 9.48 34.24
CA LEU A 59 3.29 9.71 35.11
C LEU A 59 3.42 8.91 36.42
N PRO A 60 3.16 9.52 37.58
CA PRO A 60 3.20 8.80 38.85
C PRO A 60 2.12 7.72 38.85
N ALA A 61 2.55 6.46 39.00
CA ALA A 61 1.63 5.32 39.02
C ALA A 61 0.59 5.49 40.14
N PRO A 62 -0.72 5.38 39.85
CA PRO A 62 -1.76 5.48 40.86
C PRO A 62 -1.75 4.25 41.81
N ARG A 63 -0.91 4.32 42.85
CA ARG A 63 -0.83 3.38 44.01
C ARG A 63 -0.51 1.91 43.65
N GLU A 64 -0.32 1.08 44.67
CA GLU A 64 0.13 -0.33 44.67
C GLU A 64 -0.62 -1.31 43.74
N VAL A 65 -1.62 -0.86 42.98
CA VAL A 65 -2.51 -1.66 42.14
C VAL A 65 -1.90 -1.97 40.76
N ASP A 66 -0.89 -1.21 40.33
CA ASP A 66 -0.27 -1.36 39.00
C ASP A 66 1.03 -2.20 39.02
N MET A 67 1.10 -3.20 39.90
CA MET A 67 2.21 -4.16 39.92
C MET A 67 1.76 -5.53 39.40
N MET A 68 2.49 -6.04 38.41
CA MET A 68 2.34 -7.40 37.88
C MET A 68 3.67 -8.11 38.05
N LEU A 69 3.66 -9.29 38.71
CA LEU A 69 4.87 -10.08 38.97
C LEU A 69 6.00 -9.26 39.64
N GLY A 70 5.64 -8.33 40.53
CA GLY A 70 6.59 -7.45 41.23
C GLY A 70 7.21 -6.34 40.38
N CYS A 71 6.74 -6.14 39.15
CA CYS A 71 7.15 -5.07 38.25
C CYS A 71 5.98 -4.10 37.99
N PRO A 72 6.22 -2.79 37.83
CA PRO A 72 5.25 -1.90 37.22
C PRO A 72 4.75 -2.46 35.90
N PHE A 73 3.44 -2.36 35.63
CA PHE A 73 2.88 -2.75 34.35
C PHE A 73 2.05 -1.65 33.69
N VAL A 74 1.94 -1.73 32.37
CA VAL A 74 1.11 -0.84 31.54
C VAL A 74 0.27 -1.70 30.59
N ALA A 75 -1.04 -1.51 30.62
CA ALA A 75 -1.95 -2.11 29.65
C ALA A 75 -2.07 -1.20 28.41
N LEU A 76 -1.81 -1.77 27.23
CA LEU A 76 -1.97 -1.12 25.94
C LEU A 76 -3.28 -1.59 25.31
N PRO A 77 -4.05 -0.68 24.68
CA PRO A 77 -5.32 -1.03 24.03
C PRO A 77 -5.14 -1.70 22.65
N ASP A 78 -3.90 -1.94 22.25
CA ASP A 78 -3.51 -2.47 20.94
C ASP A 78 -3.51 -4.01 20.95
N SER A 79 -3.57 -4.62 19.77
CA SER A 79 -3.54 -6.09 19.67
C SER A 79 -2.18 -6.64 20.10
N ALA A 80 -2.17 -7.84 20.66
CA ALA A 80 -0.94 -8.51 21.04
C ALA A 80 0.00 -8.72 19.83
N ASP A 81 -0.56 -8.98 18.65
CA ASP A 81 0.21 -9.19 17.42
C ASP A 81 0.95 -7.92 16.98
N ASP A 82 0.27 -6.76 16.93
CA ASP A 82 0.88 -5.50 16.51
C ASP A 82 1.97 -5.07 17.51
N ILE A 83 1.72 -5.23 18.82
CA ILE A 83 2.72 -4.94 19.87
C ILE A 83 3.91 -5.90 19.78
N THR A 84 3.68 -7.19 19.49
CA THR A 84 4.77 -8.17 19.31
C THR A 84 5.68 -7.76 18.14
N VAL A 85 5.10 -7.43 16.98
CA VAL A 85 5.87 -6.99 15.81
C VAL A 85 6.62 -5.70 16.12
N PHE A 86 5.96 -4.72 16.73
CA PHE A 86 6.56 -3.43 17.06
C PHE A 86 7.76 -3.57 18.02
N LEU A 87 7.60 -4.31 19.12
CA LEU A 87 8.67 -4.53 20.08
C LEU A 87 9.82 -5.32 19.46
N LYS A 88 9.54 -6.35 18.64
CA LYS A 88 10.59 -7.08 17.91
C LYS A 88 11.34 -6.17 16.95
N ALA A 89 10.65 -5.33 16.18
CA ALA A 89 11.26 -4.38 15.26
C ALA A 89 12.12 -3.33 15.97
N LEU A 90 11.77 -2.98 17.21
CA LEU A 90 12.53 -2.03 18.01
C LEU A 90 13.77 -2.67 18.64
N MET A 91 13.65 -3.88 19.17
CA MET A 91 14.68 -4.54 19.99
C MET A 91 15.64 -5.43 19.20
N PHE A 92 15.20 -5.97 18.06
CA PHE A 92 15.97 -6.87 17.21
C PHE A 92 16.24 -6.21 15.85
N PRO A 93 17.48 -5.72 15.60
CA PRO A 93 17.80 -4.97 14.38
C PRO A 93 17.54 -5.72 13.08
N ASP A 94 17.63 -7.05 13.12
CA ASP A 94 17.45 -8.01 12.03
C ASP A 94 15.99 -8.43 11.80
N PHE A 95 15.06 -8.06 12.70
CA PHE A 95 13.65 -8.44 12.55
C PHE A 95 12.92 -7.59 11.49
N PHE A 96 13.26 -6.31 11.37
CA PHE A 96 12.66 -5.40 10.40
C PHE A 96 13.74 -4.56 9.74
N GLU A 97 14.50 -5.17 8.84
CA GLU A 97 15.63 -4.52 8.18
C GLU A 97 15.21 -3.37 7.22
N PRO A 98 16.10 -2.40 6.96
CA PRO A 98 15.85 -1.37 5.95
C PRO A 98 15.66 -1.97 4.54
N HIS A 99 14.84 -1.32 3.71
CA HIS A 99 14.78 -1.61 2.27
C HIS A 99 16.20 -1.59 1.67
N PRO A 100 16.58 -2.56 0.81
CA PRO A 100 15.72 -3.48 0.05
C PRO A 100 15.47 -4.85 0.70
N ALA A 101 15.77 -5.04 1.98
CA ALA A 101 15.44 -6.29 2.66
C ALA A 101 13.92 -6.59 2.57
N PRO A 102 13.51 -7.86 2.45
CA PRO A 102 12.09 -8.19 2.37
C PRO A 102 11.40 -7.94 3.72
N ALA A 103 10.16 -7.48 3.67
CA ALA A 103 9.23 -7.46 4.79
C ALA A 103 7.91 -8.09 4.34
N SER A 104 7.15 -8.69 5.27
CA SER A 104 5.77 -9.11 4.99
C SER A 104 4.80 -7.95 5.17
N TYR A 105 3.60 -8.06 4.62
CA TYR A 105 2.56 -7.04 4.76
C TYR A 105 2.15 -6.85 6.24
N ALA A 106 2.03 -7.95 6.98
CA ALA A 106 1.70 -7.94 8.40
C ALA A 106 2.75 -7.16 9.20
N ILE A 107 4.04 -7.41 8.97
CA ILE A 107 5.13 -6.70 9.65
C ILE A 107 5.12 -5.22 9.29
N LEU A 108 5.08 -4.89 7.98
CA LEU A 108 5.15 -3.52 7.51
C LEU A 108 4.02 -2.66 8.08
N THR A 109 2.78 -3.16 8.06
CA THR A 109 1.62 -2.38 8.53
C THR A 109 1.55 -2.27 10.04
N ALA A 110 1.91 -3.32 10.79
CA ALA A 110 2.02 -3.25 12.25
C ALA A 110 3.10 -2.25 12.68
N VAL A 111 4.29 -2.30 12.07
CA VAL A 111 5.34 -1.31 12.34
C VAL A 111 4.84 0.10 12.00
N LEU A 112 4.17 0.29 10.86
CA LEU A 112 3.67 1.61 10.45
C LEU A 112 2.62 2.18 11.44
N ARG A 113 1.65 1.36 11.88
CA ARG A 113 0.64 1.76 12.89
C ARG A 113 1.29 2.11 14.22
N MET A 114 2.11 1.20 14.75
CA MET A 114 2.66 1.33 16.10
C MET A 114 3.74 2.41 16.18
N SER A 115 4.60 2.53 15.17
CA SER A 115 5.59 3.61 15.09
C SER A 115 4.96 4.99 14.96
N HIS A 116 3.78 5.10 14.33
CA HIS A 116 3.00 6.34 14.35
C HIS A 116 2.39 6.61 15.73
N LYS A 117 1.71 5.61 16.31
CA LYS A 117 0.99 5.74 17.58
C LYS A 117 1.92 6.06 18.76
N TYR A 118 3.07 5.41 18.81
CA TYR A 118 4.06 5.58 19.86
C TYR A 118 5.22 6.51 19.47
N ASP A 119 5.10 7.22 18.35
CA ASP A 119 6.08 8.21 17.89
C ASP A 119 7.53 7.68 17.83
N VAL A 120 7.73 6.56 17.15
CA VAL A 120 9.06 6.00 16.88
C VAL A 120 9.51 6.37 15.47
N ALA A 121 10.06 7.58 15.33
CA ALA A 121 10.40 8.17 14.05
C ALA A 121 11.31 7.29 13.17
N THR A 122 12.28 6.59 13.76
CA THR A 122 13.22 5.72 13.02
C THR A 122 12.52 4.53 12.35
N LEU A 123 11.61 3.87 13.07
CA LEU A 123 10.81 2.76 12.54
C LEU A 123 9.76 3.26 11.53
N ARG A 124 9.12 4.40 11.82
CA ARG A 124 8.16 5.04 10.90
C ARG A 124 8.82 5.35 9.57
N LYS A 125 9.97 6.03 9.59
CA LYS A 125 10.76 6.34 8.39
C LYS A 125 11.15 5.08 7.63
N ARG A 126 11.61 4.04 8.32
CA ARG A 126 11.97 2.76 7.70
C ARG A 126 10.77 2.13 6.96
N ALA A 127 9.59 2.09 7.60
CA ALA A 127 8.37 1.58 6.98
C ALA A 127 7.92 2.43 5.79
N LEU A 128 8.02 3.76 5.88
CA LEU A 128 7.70 4.66 4.77
C LEU A 128 8.65 4.46 3.57
N VAL A 129 9.93 4.16 3.79
CA VAL A 129 10.87 3.83 2.70
C VAL A 129 10.43 2.56 1.97
N HIS A 130 10.02 1.51 2.69
CA HIS A 130 9.46 0.29 2.08
C HIS A 130 8.24 0.59 1.22
N LEU A 131 7.29 1.40 1.72
CA LEU A 131 6.14 1.85 0.92
C LEU A 131 6.57 2.65 -0.31
N SER A 132 7.56 3.54 -0.16
CA SER A 132 7.97 4.46 -1.23
C SER A 132 8.58 3.76 -2.43
N ALA A 133 9.17 2.59 -2.19
CA ALA A 133 9.73 1.74 -3.23
C ALA A 133 8.67 1.04 -4.09
N GLN A 134 7.39 1.01 -3.67
CA GLN A 134 6.32 0.30 -4.38
C GLN A 134 5.14 1.19 -4.79
N PHE A 135 5.06 2.41 -4.25
CA PHE A 135 4.05 3.41 -4.58
C PHE A 135 4.73 4.67 -5.12
N PRO A 136 5.21 4.61 -6.37
CA PRO A 136 5.92 5.73 -6.97
C PRO A 136 4.99 6.91 -7.27
N THR A 137 5.60 8.07 -7.35
CA THR A 137 4.99 9.37 -7.64
C THR A 137 5.43 9.89 -9.01
N GLN A 138 6.28 9.14 -9.71
CA GLN A 138 6.77 9.44 -11.05
C GLN A 138 6.53 8.25 -11.98
N LEU A 139 6.13 8.54 -13.22
CA LEU A 139 5.81 7.51 -14.23
C LEU A 139 6.99 6.58 -14.50
N HIS A 140 8.21 7.12 -14.63
CA HIS A 140 9.39 6.32 -14.94
C HIS A 140 9.68 5.25 -13.87
N ASP A 141 9.44 5.57 -12.59
CA ASP A 141 9.58 4.63 -11.48
C ASP A 141 8.49 3.56 -11.54
N TYR A 142 7.26 3.92 -11.89
CA TYR A 142 6.17 2.96 -12.10
C TYR A 142 6.49 1.96 -13.20
N GLU A 143 6.96 2.45 -14.35
CA GLU A 143 7.33 1.61 -15.48
C GLU A 143 8.50 0.69 -15.17
N PHE A 144 9.48 1.20 -14.42
CA PHE A 144 10.56 0.36 -13.90
C PHE A 144 10.00 -0.76 -13.03
N LEU A 145 9.10 -0.45 -12.07
CA LEU A 145 8.49 -1.47 -11.21
C LEU A 145 7.64 -2.48 -11.99
N ALA A 146 6.87 -2.04 -12.99
CA ALA A 146 6.06 -2.92 -13.84
C ALA A 146 6.91 -3.93 -14.63
N SER A 147 8.20 -3.64 -14.84
CA SER A 147 9.16 -4.56 -15.45
C SER A 147 9.82 -5.54 -14.47
N GLN A 148 9.67 -5.29 -13.16
CA GLN A 148 10.26 -6.10 -12.09
C GLN A 148 9.26 -7.12 -11.55
N LYS A 149 9.78 -8.09 -10.78
CA LYS A 149 8.93 -8.97 -9.98
C LYS A 149 8.49 -8.23 -8.72
N ASP A 150 7.20 -8.27 -8.42
CA ASP A 150 6.67 -7.72 -7.18
C ASP A 150 7.38 -8.30 -5.94
N PRO A 151 7.69 -7.48 -4.93
CA PRO A 151 8.22 -7.99 -3.66
C PRO A 151 7.16 -8.82 -2.93
N PRO A 152 7.58 -9.69 -1.98
CA PRO A 152 6.68 -10.62 -1.30
C PRO A 152 5.43 -9.96 -0.71
N TRP A 153 5.57 -8.84 0.00
CA TRP A 153 4.41 -8.15 0.60
C TRP A 153 3.44 -7.55 -0.42
N ILE A 154 3.89 -7.16 -1.62
CA ILE A 154 2.96 -6.72 -2.67
C ILE A 154 2.24 -7.91 -3.27
N ALA A 155 2.93 -9.04 -3.47
CA ALA A 155 2.30 -10.28 -3.90
C ALA A 155 1.26 -10.78 -2.89
N GLU A 156 1.50 -10.60 -1.58
CA GLU A 156 0.51 -10.87 -0.52
C GLU A 156 -0.76 -10.00 -0.64
N LEU A 157 -0.65 -8.77 -1.15
CA LEU A 157 -1.81 -7.88 -1.36
C LEU A 157 -2.68 -8.28 -2.55
N GLN A 158 -2.13 -9.03 -3.49
CA GLN A 158 -2.78 -9.46 -4.73
C GLN A 158 -3.63 -10.73 -4.56
N ASP A 159 -3.79 -11.23 -3.32
CA ASP A 159 -4.66 -12.37 -3.02
C ASP A 159 -6.13 -12.10 -3.39
N VAL A 160 -6.91 -13.17 -3.56
CA VAL A 160 -8.23 -13.16 -4.21
C VAL A 160 -9.13 -12.03 -3.68
N HIS A 161 -9.60 -11.16 -4.59
CA HIS A 161 -10.46 -9.97 -4.37
C HIS A 161 -9.78 -8.68 -3.84
N GLY A 162 -8.45 -8.62 -3.75
CA GLY A 162 -7.74 -7.38 -3.39
C GLY A 162 -8.01 -6.79 -1.99
N PRO A 163 -8.42 -7.54 -0.94
CA PRO A 163 -8.70 -6.97 0.39
C PRO A 163 -7.46 -6.29 1.00
N GLY A 164 -6.26 -6.75 0.63
CA GLY A 164 -5.00 -6.15 1.06
C GLY A 164 -4.87 -4.69 0.64
N PHE A 165 -5.14 -4.35 -0.63
CA PHE A 165 -5.04 -2.97 -1.10
C PHE A 165 -6.09 -2.07 -0.45
N HIS A 166 -7.29 -2.59 -0.14
CA HIS A 166 -8.29 -1.86 0.64
C HIS A 166 -7.82 -1.55 2.06
N ALA A 167 -7.26 -2.54 2.76
CA ALA A 167 -6.73 -2.34 4.11
C ALA A 167 -5.56 -1.34 4.12
N LEU A 168 -4.68 -1.41 3.12
CA LEU A 168 -3.56 -0.48 2.97
C LEU A 168 -4.02 0.97 2.70
N THR A 169 -5.01 1.15 1.84
CA THR A 169 -5.54 2.49 1.52
C THR A 169 -6.26 3.12 2.71
N ALA A 170 -7.01 2.34 3.48
CA ALA A 170 -7.63 2.80 4.73
C ALA A 170 -6.58 3.19 5.76
N LEU A 171 -5.51 2.41 5.88
CA LEU A 171 -4.37 2.72 6.75
C LEU A 171 -3.63 3.99 6.30
N ALA A 172 -3.40 4.15 5.00
CA ALA A 172 -2.74 5.33 4.47
C ALA A 172 -3.55 6.61 4.73
N ARG A 173 -4.88 6.55 4.60
CA ARG A 173 -5.78 7.64 4.98
C ARG A 173 -5.66 7.96 6.48
N SER A 174 -5.72 6.97 7.36
CA SER A 174 -5.68 7.20 8.82
C SER A 174 -4.34 7.74 9.31
N LEU A 175 -3.25 7.48 8.58
CA LEU A 175 -1.89 7.94 8.89
C LEU A 175 -1.43 9.15 8.07
N SER A 176 -2.34 9.74 7.28
CA SER A 176 -2.09 10.87 6.36
C SER A 176 -0.94 10.63 5.36
N ILE A 177 -0.79 9.38 4.89
CA ILE A 177 0.21 8.96 3.90
C ILE A 177 -0.43 9.05 2.51
N GLU A 178 -0.83 10.26 2.10
CA GLU A 178 -1.67 10.41 0.91
C GLU A 178 -0.96 10.12 -0.42
N TRP A 179 0.38 10.24 -0.47
CA TRP A 179 1.15 10.08 -1.70
C TRP A 179 1.13 8.65 -2.26
N ILE A 180 0.76 7.64 -1.46
CA ILE A 180 0.57 6.27 -1.98
C ILE A 180 -0.81 6.04 -2.60
N LEU A 181 -1.79 6.87 -2.25
CA LEU A 181 -3.20 6.63 -2.55
C LEU A 181 -3.51 6.56 -4.06
N PRO A 182 -2.93 7.39 -4.95
CA PRO A 182 -3.31 7.33 -6.36
C PRO A 182 -2.98 5.96 -6.96
N ILE A 183 -1.78 5.41 -6.70
CA ILE A 183 -1.40 4.08 -7.17
C ILE A 183 -2.12 2.97 -6.40
N ALA A 184 -2.34 3.13 -5.11
CA ALA A 184 -3.05 2.13 -4.33
C ALA A 184 -4.51 2.00 -4.77
N PHE A 185 -5.23 3.11 -5.02
CA PHE A 185 -6.57 3.10 -5.59
C PHE A 185 -6.58 2.60 -7.04
N TYR A 186 -5.59 2.99 -7.85
CA TYR A 186 -5.43 2.43 -9.20
C TYR A 186 -5.33 0.90 -9.18
N ARG A 187 -4.57 0.34 -8.22
CA ARG A 187 -4.48 -1.12 -8.02
C ARG A 187 -5.79 -1.71 -7.47
N VAL A 188 -6.50 -1.04 -6.57
CA VAL A 188 -7.86 -1.48 -6.16
C VAL A 188 -8.77 -1.65 -7.38
N CYS A 189 -8.77 -0.70 -8.32
CA CYS A 189 -9.54 -0.83 -9.56
C CYS A 189 -9.14 -2.04 -10.41
N ALA A 190 -7.90 -2.53 -10.28
CA ALA A 190 -7.40 -3.69 -11.00
C ALA A 190 -7.80 -5.03 -10.36
N PHE A 191 -8.06 -5.08 -9.04
CA PHE A 191 -8.18 -6.35 -8.31
C PHE A 191 -9.52 -6.54 -7.58
N SER A 192 -10.37 -5.52 -7.49
CA SER A 192 -11.59 -5.55 -6.68
C SER A 192 -12.86 -5.41 -7.52
N ALA A 193 -13.90 -6.16 -7.17
CA ALA A 193 -15.23 -5.94 -7.74
C ALA A 193 -15.91 -4.71 -7.11
N GLU A 194 -16.86 -4.09 -7.80
CA GLU A 194 -17.65 -2.96 -7.25
C GLU A 194 -18.27 -3.31 -5.88
N GLN A 195 -18.74 -4.56 -5.69
CA GLN A 195 -19.32 -5.02 -4.44
C GLN A 195 -18.32 -5.00 -3.28
N ASP A 196 -17.07 -5.40 -3.53
CA ASP A 196 -16.00 -5.42 -2.52
C ASP A 196 -15.68 -3.98 -2.09
N ILE A 197 -15.59 -3.04 -3.04
CA ILE A 197 -15.35 -1.62 -2.77
C ILE A 197 -16.41 -1.03 -1.83
N LEU A 198 -17.67 -1.45 -1.96
CA LEU A 198 -18.77 -0.94 -1.14
C LEU A 198 -18.76 -1.47 0.29
N THR A 199 -18.22 -2.67 0.52
CA THR A 199 -18.25 -3.34 1.85
C THR A 199 -17.07 -2.98 2.74
N VAL A 200 -15.93 -2.55 2.17
CA VAL A 200 -14.71 -2.23 2.92
C VAL A 200 -14.79 -0.92 3.70
N ALA A 201 -13.90 -0.75 4.68
CA ALA A 201 -13.81 0.40 5.57
C ALA A 201 -13.15 1.64 4.92
N HIS A 202 -13.72 2.09 3.80
CA HIS A 202 -13.37 3.36 3.14
C HIS A 202 -14.34 4.48 3.51
N THR A 203 -13.88 5.73 3.38
CA THR A 203 -14.79 6.88 3.46
C THR A 203 -15.81 6.81 2.33
N LEU A 204 -16.99 7.41 2.51
CA LEU A 204 -18.00 7.43 1.44
C LEU A 204 -17.48 8.11 0.17
N SER A 205 -16.69 9.19 0.33
CA SER A 205 -16.04 9.88 -0.78
C SER A 205 -15.05 8.97 -1.51
N ASP A 206 -14.16 8.27 -0.79
CA ASP A 206 -13.23 7.32 -1.40
C ASP A 206 -13.97 6.21 -2.17
N LYS A 207 -15.06 5.66 -1.61
CA LYS A 207 -15.86 4.64 -2.30
C LYS A 207 -16.43 5.15 -3.62
N VAL A 208 -17.02 6.34 -3.62
CA VAL A 208 -17.58 6.97 -4.82
C VAL A 208 -16.48 7.23 -5.85
N ASN A 209 -15.33 7.74 -5.42
CA ASN A 209 -14.21 8.08 -6.28
C ASN A 209 -13.60 6.82 -6.92
N ILE A 210 -13.37 5.77 -6.13
CA ILE A 210 -12.85 4.48 -6.63
C ILE A 210 -13.82 3.86 -7.63
N VAL A 211 -15.12 3.77 -7.32
CA VAL A 211 -16.11 3.18 -8.24
C VAL A 211 -16.22 3.99 -9.54
N THR A 212 -16.21 5.32 -9.44
CA THR A 212 -16.26 6.20 -10.62
C THR A 212 -15.00 6.03 -11.47
N ALA A 213 -13.83 5.95 -10.84
CA ALA A 213 -12.56 5.69 -11.51
C ALA A 213 -12.53 4.30 -12.16
N CYS A 214 -13.03 3.24 -11.52
CA CYS A 214 -13.14 1.90 -12.12
C CYS A 214 -13.86 1.96 -13.47
N ARG A 215 -15.00 2.65 -13.55
CA ARG A 215 -15.79 2.77 -14.79
C ARG A 215 -15.06 3.55 -15.87
N THR A 216 -14.35 4.62 -15.49
CA THR A 216 -13.51 5.39 -16.42
C THR A 216 -12.35 4.54 -16.95
N LEU A 217 -11.73 3.75 -16.08
CA LEU A 217 -10.60 2.87 -16.38
C LEU A 217 -11.02 1.70 -17.28
N GLU A 218 -12.21 1.14 -17.09
CA GLU A 218 -12.77 0.08 -17.95
C GLU A 218 -13.15 0.58 -19.36
N GLY A 219 -13.46 1.87 -19.50
CA GLY A 219 -13.97 2.45 -20.75
C GLY A 219 -12.98 3.37 -21.47
N ALA A 220 -13.05 4.66 -21.14
CA ALA A 220 -12.39 5.73 -21.89
C ALA A 220 -10.86 5.67 -21.76
N ALA A 221 -10.33 5.37 -20.57
CA ALA A 221 -8.87 5.38 -20.36
C ALA A 221 -8.15 4.32 -21.19
N VAL A 222 -8.69 3.10 -21.26
CA VAL A 222 -8.14 2.04 -22.13
C VAL A 222 -8.28 2.40 -23.61
N THR A 223 -9.38 3.05 -24.00
CA THR A 223 -9.58 3.48 -25.39
C THR A 223 -8.48 4.46 -25.80
N ASN A 224 -8.28 5.51 -25.02
CA ASN A 224 -7.25 6.52 -25.25
C ASN A 224 -5.85 5.91 -25.28
N MET A 225 -5.55 4.97 -24.36
CA MET A 225 -4.25 4.29 -24.32
C MET A 225 -3.93 3.50 -25.60
N LEU A 226 -4.96 3.04 -26.31
CA LEU A 226 -4.84 2.26 -27.53
C LEU A 226 -5.01 3.10 -28.80
N ASP A 227 -5.21 4.42 -28.71
CA ASP A 227 -5.55 5.27 -29.89
C ASP A 227 -4.43 5.36 -30.92
N PHE A 228 -3.18 5.19 -30.50
CA PHE A 228 -2.03 5.08 -31.41
C PHE A 228 -2.14 3.91 -32.41
N LEU A 229 -3.01 2.92 -32.12
CA LEU A 229 -3.31 1.79 -33.00
C LEU A 229 -4.39 2.12 -34.05
N TRP A 230 -5.03 3.28 -33.98
CA TRP A 230 -5.90 3.69 -35.08
C TRP A 230 -5.04 4.04 -36.31
N PRO A 231 -5.50 3.74 -37.54
CA PRO A 231 -4.75 4.08 -38.74
C PRO A 231 -4.87 5.58 -39.00
N SER A 232 -4.02 6.36 -38.33
CA SER A 232 -3.71 7.72 -38.74
C SER A 232 -2.62 7.68 -39.82
N PRO A 233 -2.77 8.42 -40.93
CA PRO A 233 -1.75 8.50 -41.96
C PRO A 233 -0.48 9.11 -41.38
N VAL A 234 0.63 8.38 -41.51
CA VAL A 234 1.97 8.91 -41.28
C VAL A 234 2.53 9.21 -42.66
N ASP A 235 2.83 10.47 -42.96
CA ASP A 235 3.26 10.90 -44.30
C ASP A 235 4.50 10.13 -44.81
N ALA A 236 5.38 9.72 -43.89
CA ALA A 236 6.57 8.93 -44.17
C ALA A 236 6.34 7.41 -44.24
N CYS A 237 5.09 6.92 -44.23
CA CYS A 237 4.78 5.49 -44.23
C CYS A 237 5.05 4.84 -45.60
N CYS A 238 6.00 3.90 -45.64
CA CYS A 238 6.35 3.20 -46.88
C CYS A 238 5.34 2.10 -47.29
N THR A 239 4.58 1.54 -46.33
CA THR A 239 3.66 0.41 -46.57
C THR A 239 2.30 0.62 -45.89
N PRO A 240 1.47 1.58 -46.38
CA PRO A 240 0.25 2.00 -45.67
C PRO A 240 -0.75 0.88 -45.40
N SER A 241 -0.98 -0.02 -46.37
CA SER A 241 -1.94 -1.13 -46.24
C SER A 241 -1.50 -2.16 -45.19
N GLN A 242 -0.23 -2.59 -45.24
CA GLN A 242 0.33 -3.54 -44.28
C GLN A 242 0.40 -2.95 -42.87
N CYS A 243 0.88 -1.70 -42.74
CA CYS A 243 0.95 -1.03 -41.45
C CYS A 243 -0.45 -0.89 -40.82
N SER A 244 -1.44 -0.45 -41.60
CA SER A 244 -2.82 -0.31 -41.11
C SER A 244 -3.41 -1.65 -40.70
N ALA A 245 -3.19 -2.71 -41.50
CA ALA A 245 -3.65 -4.06 -41.17
C ALA A 245 -3.01 -4.58 -39.86
N SER A 246 -1.70 -4.37 -39.67
CA SER A 246 -1.00 -4.77 -38.43
C SER A 246 -1.50 -3.99 -37.22
N LYS A 247 -1.71 -2.67 -37.35
CA LYS A 247 -2.28 -1.83 -36.28
C LYS A 247 -3.69 -2.29 -35.89
N PHE A 248 -4.56 -2.53 -36.86
CA PHE A 248 -5.92 -3.05 -36.63
C PHE A 248 -5.92 -4.43 -35.97
N ALA A 249 -5.09 -5.35 -36.46
CA ALA A 249 -4.97 -6.68 -35.88
C ALA A 249 -4.57 -6.60 -34.39
N MET A 250 -3.65 -5.69 -34.07
CA MET A 250 -3.20 -5.45 -32.71
C MET A 250 -4.29 -4.82 -31.84
N ARG A 251 -4.99 -3.78 -32.32
CA ARG A 251 -6.11 -3.17 -31.60
C ARG A 251 -7.17 -4.22 -31.31
N ARG A 252 -7.58 -5.00 -32.31
CA ARG A 252 -8.55 -6.08 -32.15
C ARG A 252 -8.11 -7.09 -31.09
N ARG A 253 -6.83 -7.48 -31.08
CA ARG A 253 -6.28 -8.37 -30.05
C ARG A 253 -6.40 -7.76 -28.65
N MET A 254 -6.06 -6.48 -28.50
CA MET A 254 -6.13 -5.80 -27.20
C MET A 254 -7.57 -5.61 -26.71
N GLU A 255 -8.50 -5.27 -27.60
CA GLU A 255 -9.94 -5.22 -27.29
C GLU A 255 -10.49 -6.59 -26.86
N LEU A 256 -10.00 -7.68 -27.46
CA LEU A 256 -10.36 -9.04 -27.05
C LEU A 256 -9.77 -9.40 -25.68
N VAL A 257 -8.56 -8.96 -25.36
CA VAL A 257 -7.96 -9.16 -24.03
C VAL A 257 -8.75 -8.37 -22.99
N ARG A 258 -9.16 -7.14 -23.30
CA ARG A 258 -10.00 -6.30 -22.44
C ARG A 258 -11.35 -6.96 -22.12
N ASN A 259 -12.03 -7.50 -23.13
CA ASN A 259 -13.37 -8.05 -22.98
C ASN A 259 -13.40 -9.52 -22.50
N ARG A 260 -12.26 -10.11 -22.09
CA ARG A 260 -12.25 -11.46 -21.54
C ARG A 260 -12.80 -11.43 -20.11
N PRO A 261 -13.91 -12.14 -19.82
CA PRO A 261 -14.27 -12.43 -18.43
C PRO A 261 -13.25 -13.45 -17.92
N SER A 262 -12.19 -12.99 -17.27
CA SER A 262 -11.24 -13.88 -16.60
C SER A 262 -11.10 -13.53 -15.13
N SER A 263 -10.85 -14.56 -14.32
CA SER A 263 -10.40 -14.51 -12.92
C SER A 263 -8.99 -13.92 -12.73
N LEU A 264 -8.45 -13.25 -13.74
CA LEU A 264 -7.15 -12.58 -13.75
C LEU A 264 -7.44 -11.08 -13.86
N ALA A 265 -6.76 -10.29 -13.03
CA ALA A 265 -6.93 -8.83 -12.96
C ALA A 265 -6.99 -8.19 -14.36
N PRO A 266 -7.98 -7.32 -14.66
CA PRO A 266 -7.97 -6.52 -15.87
C PRO A 266 -6.62 -5.82 -16.05
N ARG A 267 -6.13 -5.79 -17.30
CA ARG A 267 -4.96 -4.99 -17.61
C ARG A 267 -5.37 -3.52 -17.57
N MET A 268 -4.92 -2.83 -16.53
CA MET A 268 -5.06 -1.40 -16.40
C MET A 268 -4.37 -0.68 -17.56
N PRO A 269 -4.80 0.55 -17.93
CA PRO A 269 -4.22 1.29 -19.05
C PRO A 269 -2.68 1.28 -19.09
N LEU A 270 -2.00 1.53 -17.96
CA LEU A 270 -0.53 1.58 -17.92
C LEU A 270 0.14 0.22 -18.14
N ASP A 271 -0.56 -0.89 -17.84
CA ASP A 271 -0.02 -2.26 -17.89
C ASP A 271 -0.57 -3.06 -19.09
N LEU A 272 -1.26 -2.37 -20.00
CA LEU A 272 -2.00 -2.99 -21.10
C LEU A 272 -1.08 -3.66 -22.12
N LEU A 273 0.05 -3.02 -22.43
CA LEU A 273 1.01 -3.43 -23.46
C LEU A 273 2.30 -3.96 -22.85
N ARG A 274 2.75 -5.12 -23.34
CA ARG A 274 4.05 -5.72 -22.97
C ARG A 274 5.10 -5.48 -24.05
N MET A 275 6.37 -5.71 -23.74
CA MET A 275 7.44 -5.64 -24.75
C MET A 275 7.20 -6.60 -25.93
N SER A 276 6.71 -7.81 -25.66
CA SER A 276 6.36 -8.79 -26.70
C SER A 276 5.23 -8.33 -27.64
N ASP A 277 4.38 -7.42 -27.16
CA ASP A 277 3.29 -6.84 -27.95
C ASP A 277 3.83 -5.88 -29.01
N TRP A 278 4.91 -5.15 -28.68
CA TRP A 278 5.65 -4.32 -29.64
C TRP A 278 6.45 -5.14 -30.65
N GLU A 279 7.05 -6.25 -30.22
CA GLU A 279 7.82 -7.13 -31.10
C GLU A 279 6.94 -7.85 -32.13
N ALA A 280 5.68 -8.10 -31.80
CA ALA A 280 4.72 -8.73 -32.71
C ALA A 280 4.19 -7.78 -33.81
N LEU A 281 4.46 -6.47 -33.74
CA LEU A 281 3.97 -5.49 -34.70
C LEU A 281 4.81 -5.51 -35.99
N SER A 282 4.14 -5.78 -37.11
CA SER A 282 4.74 -5.77 -38.45
C SER A 282 4.43 -4.44 -39.16
N VAL A 283 5.05 -3.36 -38.69
CA VAL A 283 4.90 -2.00 -39.24
C VAL A 283 6.24 -1.44 -39.71
N CYS A 284 6.22 -0.47 -40.62
CA CYS A 284 7.43 0.24 -41.04
C CYS A 284 8.03 1.09 -39.90
N THR A 285 9.31 1.45 -40.02
CA THR A 285 10.05 2.20 -38.98
C THR A 285 9.42 3.56 -38.65
N ALA A 286 8.92 4.28 -39.66
CA ALA A 286 8.24 5.56 -39.46
C ALA A 286 6.95 5.41 -38.63
N CYS A 287 6.13 4.40 -38.95
CA CYS A 287 4.94 4.11 -38.16
C CYS A 287 5.29 3.65 -36.75
N LEU A 288 6.32 2.80 -36.58
CA LEU A 288 6.74 2.33 -35.25
C LEU A 288 7.17 3.50 -34.35
N ALA A 289 7.97 4.43 -34.88
CA ALA A 289 8.43 5.59 -34.13
C ALA A 289 7.27 6.50 -33.70
N SER A 290 6.36 6.81 -34.61
CA SER A 290 5.15 7.59 -34.31
C SER A 290 4.24 6.88 -33.29
N MET A 291 4.06 5.57 -33.41
CA MET A 291 3.26 4.78 -32.47
C MET A 291 3.85 4.79 -31.06
N LYS A 292 5.18 4.62 -30.92
CA LYS A 292 5.85 4.70 -29.62
C LYS A 292 5.71 6.09 -29.02
N ALA A 293 5.96 7.16 -29.79
CA ALA A 293 5.82 8.53 -29.31
C ALA A 293 4.41 8.81 -28.79
N ASN A 294 3.37 8.46 -29.56
CA ASN A 294 1.98 8.68 -29.16
C ASN A 294 1.59 7.84 -27.93
N HIS A 295 2.12 6.62 -27.79
CA HIS A 295 1.88 5.79 -26.61
C HIS A 295 2.57 6.34 -25.35
N GLU A 296 3.81 6.83 -25.47
CA GLU A 296 4.50 7.51 -24.36
C GLU A 296 3.75 8.77 -23.91
N GLU A 297 3.24 9.57 -24.86
CA GLU A 297 2.40 10.73 -24.57
C GLU A 297 1.10 10.33 -23.86
N ALA A 298 0.38 9.31 -24.37
CA ALA A 298 -0.84 8.80 -23.73
C ALA A 298 -0.59 8.26 -22.32
N LYS A 299 0.53 7.56 -22.08
CA LYS A 299 0.92 7.12 -20.72
C LYS A 299 1.15 8.30 -19.79
N LYS A 300 1.83 9.34 -20.26
CA LYS A 300 2.10 10.55 -19.48
C LYS A 300 0.81 11.29 -19.14
N GLU A 301 -0.05 11.54 -20.12
CA GLU A 301 -1.36 12.18 -19.90
C GLU A 301 -2.21 11.38 -18.91
N HIS A 302 -2.28 10.04 -19.10
CA HIS A 302 -3.00 9.19 -18.19
C HIS A 302 -2.41 9.22 -16.78
N TRP A 303 -1.09 9.10 -16.64
CA TRP A 303 -0.39 9.21 -15.37
C TRP A 303 -0.74 10.51 -14.66
N ASP A 304 -0.65 11.64 -15.35
CA ASP A 304 -0.93 12.97 -14.80
C ASP A 304 -2.40 13.10 -14.34
N SER A 305 -3.34 12.39 -14.99
CA SER A 305 -4.76 12.36 -14.60
C SER A 305 -5.07 11.47 -13.39
N ILE A 306 -4.18 10.54 -13.00
CA ILE A 306 -4.48 9.55 -11.95
C ILE A 306 -4.91 10.19 -10.62
N PRO A 307 -4.19 11.18 -10.06
CA PRO A 307 -4.62 11.82 -8.82
C PRO A 307 -5.97 12.51 -8.96
N GLU A 308 -6.21 13.20 -10.08
CA GLU A 308 -7.48 13.90 -10.34
C GLU A 308 -8.66 12.93 -10.41
N MET A 309 -8.49 11.75 -11.04
CA MET A 309 -9.53 10.71 -11.09
C MET A 309 -10.02 10.27 -9.70
N PHE A 310 -9.18 10.37 -8.68
CA PHE A 310 -9.50 10.02 -7.30
C PHE A 310 -9.74 11.23 -6.38
N GLU A 311 -9.82 12.43 -6.94
CA GLU A 311 -9.92 13.71 -6.21
C GLU A 311 -8.77 13.93 -5.21
N LEU A 312 -7.56 13.53 -5.59
CA LEU A 312 -6.33 13.67 -4.80
C LEU A 312 -5.50 14.87 -5.25
N PRO A 313 -4.59 15.39 -4.39
CA PRO A 313 -3.63 16.41 -4.78
C PRO A 313 -2.77 15.99 -5.99
N SER A 314 -2.33 16.97 -6.78
CA SER A 314 -1.43 16.72 -7.93
C SER A 314 -0.15 15.98 -7.54
N TRP A 315 0.48 15.28 -8.50
CA TRP A 315 1.76 14.60 -8.28
C TRP A 315 2.84 15.47 -7.66
N THR A 316 2.93 16.75 -8.04
CA THR A 316 3.89 17.71 -7.47
C THR A 316 3.70 17.89 -5.96
N GLU A 317 2.45 18.00 -5.51
CA GLU A 317 2.12 18.15 -4.09
C GLU A 317 2.32 16.83 -3.33
N LEU A 318 1.95 15.70 -3.94
CA LEU A 318 2.16 14.37 -3.35
C LEU A 318 3.65 14.05 -3.21
N GLU A 319 4.48 14.42 -4.18
CA GLU A 319 5.93 14.25 -4.11
C GLU A 319 6.55 15.09 -3.00
N LYS A 320 6.08 16.32 -2.81
CA LYS A 320 6.50 17.17 -1.69
C LYS A 320 6.16 16.50 -0.35
N ARG A 321 4.94 15.97 -0.19
CA ARG A 321 4.52 15.26 1.03
C ARG A 321 5.31 13.99 1.27
N LYS A 322 5.61 13.23 0.21
CA LYS A 322 6.51 12.06 0.27
C LYS A 322 7.89 12.47 0.76
N ALA A 323 8.49 13.50 0.16
CA ALA A 323 9.81 14.01 0.55
C ALA A 323 9.83 14.51 2.00
N GLU A 324 8.76 15.17 2.48
CA GLU A 324 8.63 15.59 3.87
C GLU A 324 8.50 14.41 4.84
N ALA A 325 7.71 13.39 4.49
CA ALA A 325 7.53 12.20 5.31
C ALA A 325 8.78 11.30 5.41
N LEU A 326 9.69 11.39 4.43
CA LEU A 326 10.94 10.61 4.36
C LEU A 326 12.17 11.35 4.93
N LYS A 327 12.04 12.61 5.36
CA LYS A 327 13.14 13.34 6.02
C LYS A 327 13.47 12.76 7.38
#